data_AF-A0A970LTX8-F1
#
_entry.id   AF-A0A970LTX8-F1
#
_cell.length_a   1.000
_cell.length_b   1.000
_cell.length_c   1.000
_cell.angle_alpha   90.00
_cell.angle_beta   90.00
_cell.angle_gamma   90.00
#
_symmetry.space_group_name_H-M   'P 1'
#
loop_
_entity.id
_entity.type
_entity.pdbx_description
1 polymer ?
#
loop_
_entity_poly.entity_id
_entity_poly.type
_entity_poly.pdbx_seq_one_letter_code
_entity_poly.pdbx_strand_id
1 'polypeptide(L)'
;MKSKFSALYLCLAVVLAFCPAVSAYNEYESRIQGYAEDIIDFNIKNHNGSVQEWIDASLAADAGNDSEWYIIALSQRGEKYDFSKYASSLLDYVQNRRITNFVTRQKYALALIACGFEDSDFVKQTIAESAEGYETLNVMGVIFTLHLLNNSDRNFDIEPIIERLLSLAKADGSWSVLSDTVDVTSMAIQALSPFYLTDEKVMTAVDRALVLLSQKQLEDGDFISYGVANAESVCQVIIALTSLGIDPFGDERFIKNGNTLLDGLLKYRLEDGSFSHLLEGGFSHTATVQSLCAFTAANRFYNEKGAFYDFSRQTENPGDESQEDSSEQAESSLTETTGPEESSNISTPSEETSEISGTDKEKPGYKAWVIAVIVFLTFTLCLVLFIRKKRKIKNYIMPVAIGIIAVLVVLLTDFHSPEGYYNDTTSKTNITGKVSITVRCDVIAGEESKYIPKSGVILEKEFFDIQNGDTVYDILIEAAKANKIQIETNGSSINGTIYVSGINYIYEYDYGDLSGWMYKVNGVNPALGCASYVLSDGEEIEWHYSLTIGKGMN
;
A
#
# COMPACT_ATOMS: atom_id res chain seq x y z
N MET A 1 -6.57 65.75 -20.02
CA MET A 1 -5.23 65.16 -19.87
C MET A 1 -4.99 64.55 -18.49
N LYS A 2 -5.10 65.29 -17.38
CA LYS A 2 -4.74 64.77 -16.03
C LYS A 2 -5.33 63.40 -15.66
N SER A 3 -6.63 63.16 -15.86
CA SER A 3 -7.28 61.86 -15.51
C SER A 3 -6.77 60.65 -16.32
N LYS A 4 -6.33 60.83 -17.57
CA LYS A 4 -5.77 59.72 -18.37
C LYS A 4 -4.38 59.28 -17.88
N PHE A 5 -3.59 60.20 -17.34
CA PHE A 5 -2.31 59.87 -16.70
C PHE A 5 -2.50 59.20 -15.34
N SER A 6 -3.53 59.59 -14.56
CA SER A 6 -3.86 58.93 -13.29
C SER A 6 -4.23 57.46 -13.47
N ALA A 7 -5.08 57.14 -14.47
CA ALA A 7 -5.43 55.75 -14.79
C ALA A 7 -4.23 54.93 -15.26
N LEU A 8 -3.36 55.51 -16.10
CA LEU A 8 -2.14 54.84 -16.56
C LEU A 8 -1.16 54.55 -15.41
N TYR A 9 -1.00 55.49 -14.48
CA TYR A 9 -0.19 55.29 -13.27
C TYR A 9 -0.78 54.23 -12.34
N LEU A 10 -2.11 54.16 -12.19
CA LEU A 10 -2.77 53.15 -11.38
C LEU A 10 -2.61 51.75 -12.00
N CYS A 11 -2.83 51.60 -13.30
CA CYS A 11 -2.57 50.35 -14.02
C CYS A 11 -1.10 49.94 -13.96
N LEU A 12 -0.16 50.88 -14.12
CA LEU A 12 1.28 50.59 -14.01
C LEU A 12 1.67 50.20 -12.58
N ALA A 13 1.11 50.85 -11.55
CA ALA A 13 1.36 50.50 -10.15
C ALA A 13 0.78 49.12 -9.79
N VAL A 14 -0.39 48.76 -10.33
CA VAL A 14 -0.96 47.41 -10.21
C VAL A 14 -0.05 46.39 -10.90
N VAL A 15 0.32 46.59 -12.16
CA VAL A 15 1.24 45.68 -12.88
C VAL A 15 2.59 45.52 -12.17
N LEU A 16 3.15 46.61 -11.63
CA LEU A 16 4.41 46.58 -10.86
C LEU A 16 4.26 45.94 -9.47
N ALA A 17 3.07 45.90 -8.88
CA ALA A 17 2.79 45.20 -7.62
C ALA A 17 2.52 43.70 -7.82
N PHE A 18 1.92 43.31 -8.94
CA PHE A 18 1.67 41.90 -9.29
C PHE A 18 2.90 41.19 -9.85
N CYS A 19 3.81 41.88 -10.55
CA CYS A 19 4.99 41.26 -11.17
C CYS A 19 5.91 40.53 -10.16
N PRO A 20 6.22 41.06 -8.95
CA PRO A 20 6.99 40.34 -7.94
C PRO A 20 6.23 39.13 -7.37
N ALA A 21 4.91 39.23 -7.18
CA ALA A 21 4.08 38.14 -6.66
C ALA A 21 4.02 36.97 -7.65
N VAL A 22 3.84 37.24 -8.95
CA VAL A 22 3.91 36.24 -10.01
C VAL A 22 5.31 35.63 -10.11
N SER A 23 6.38 36.43 -9.95
CA SER A 23 7.74 35.90 -9.96
C SER A 23 8.00 34.96 -8.78
N ALA A 24 7.51 35.28 -7.59
CA ALA A 24 7.65 34.44 -6.40
C ALA A 24 6.81 33.16 -6.50
N TYR A 25 5.58 33.25 -7.02
CA TYR A 25 4.71 32.10 -7.29
C TYR A 25 5.37 31.11 -8.25
N ASN A 26 5.89 31.58 -9.39
CA ASN A 26 6.57 30.73 -10.38
C ASN A 26 7.87 30.09 -9.83
N GLU A 27 8.60 30.80 -8.95
CA GLU A 27 9.78 30.24 -8.28
C GLU A 27 9.39 29.16 -7.25
N TYR A 28 8.26 29.34 -6.56
CA TYR A 28 7.72 28.35 -5.62
C TYR A 28 7.24 27.09 -6.35
N GLU A 29 6.45 27.25 -7.41
CA GLU A 29 6.00 26.17 -8.29
C GLU A 29 7.18 25.35 -8.82
N SER A 30 8.21 26.02 -9.37
CA SER A 30 9.42 25.35 -9.87
C SER A 30 10.18 24.56 -8.79
N ARG A 31 10.12 24.97 -7.52
CA ARG A 31 10.72 24.24 -6.40
C ARG A 31 9.90 23.01 -6.01
N ILE A 32 8.57 23.13 -5.97
CA ILE A 32 7.67 22.00 -5.68
C ILE A 32 7.75 20.94 -6.79
N GLN A 33 7.89 21.35 -8.05
CA GLN A 33 8.19 20.42 -9.14
C GLN A 33 9.53 19.72 -8.92
N GLY A 34 10.59 20.48 -8.60
CA GLY A 34 11.92 19.92 -8.32
C GLY A 34 11.93 18.81 -7.28
N TYR A 35 11.22 18.97 -6.15
CA TYR A 35 11.14 17.92 -5.13
C TYR A 35 10.39 16.65 -5.59
N ALA A 36 9.41 16.78 -6.50
CA ALA A 36 8.77 15.63 -7.14
C ALA A 36 9.71 14.92 -8.13
N GLU A 37 10.50 15.68 -8.92
CA GLU A 37 11.50 15.09 -9.81
C GLU A 37 12.63 14.38 -9.02
N ASP A 38 13.09 14.94 -7.90
CA ASP A 38 14.10 14.31 -7.04
C ASP A 38 13.69 12.90 -6.58
N ILE A 39 12.42 12.72 -6.18
CA ILE A 39 11.86 11.41 -5.78
C ILE A 39 11.78 10.47 -6.99
N ILE A 40 11.47 10.98 -8.17
CA ILE A 40 11.41 10.18 -9.40
C ILE A 40 12.83 9.74 -9.79
N ASP A 41 13.80 10.65 -9.82
CA ASP A 41 15.22 10.39 -10.11
C ASP A 41 15.82 9.35 -9.15
N PHE A 42 15.48 9.42 -7.85
CA PHE A 42 15.83 8.40 -6.87
C PHE A 42 15.34 7.01 -7.29
N ASN A 43 14.07 6.90 -7.68
CA ASN A 43 13.45 5.63 -8.05
C ASN A 43 13.94 5.08 -9.40
N ILE A 44 14.01 5.91 -10.46
CA ILE A 44 14.36 5.47 -11.82
C ILE A 44 15.86 5.19 -12.03
N LYS A 45 16.70 5.44 -11.01
CA LYS A 45 18.15 5.24 -11.02
C LYS A 45 18.60 3.83 -11.45
N ASN A 46 17.80 2.82 -11.14
CA ASN A 46 18.03 1.42 -11.53
C ASN A 46 17.23 0.97 -12.77
N HIS A 47 16.46 1.88 -13.38
CA HIS A 47 15.55 1.64 -14.52
C HIS A 47 15.94 2.50 -15.74
N ASN A 48 17.24 2.54 -16.04
CA ASN A 48 17.87 3.31 -17.12
C ASN A 48 17.52 4.83 -17.16
N GLY A 49 17.00 5.41 -16.07
CA GLY A 49 16.52 6.79 -16.06
C GLY A 49 15.19 7.00 -16.81
N SER A 50 14.32 5.99 -16.89
CA SER A 50 13.02 6.07 -17.57
C SER A 50 11.87 5.74 -16.62
N VAL A 51 10.93 6.68 -16.48
CA VAL A 51 9.69 6.48 -15.70
C VAL A 51 8.83 5.36 -16.32
N GLN A 52 8.74 5.30 -17.66
CA GLN A 52 8.02 4.22 -18.33
C GLN A 52 8.67 2.86 -18.07
N GLU A 53 10.01 2.77 -18.05
CA GLU A 53 10.68 1.50 -17.73
C GLU A 53 10.49 1.12 -16.25
N TRP A 54 10.42 2.09 -15.34
CA TRP A 54 10.11 1.87 -13.93
C TRP A 54 8.68 1.37 -13.70
N ILE A 55 7.69 1.97 -14.39
CA ILE A 55 6.30 1.49 -14.46
C ILE A 55 6.26 0.05 -14.98
N ASP A 56 6.91 -0.21 -16.11
CA ASP A 56 6.89 -1.51 -16.78
C ASP A 56 7.71 -2.58 -16.04
N ALA A 57 8.68 -2.21 -15.20
CA ALA A 57 9.57 -3.14 -14.51
C ALA A 57 9.13 -3.40 -13.06
N SER A 58 9.60 -2.60 -12.10
CA SER A 58 9.39 -2.90 -10.68
C SER A 58 7.97 -2.58 -10.24
N LEU A 59 7.37 -1.46 -10.65
CA LEU A 59 6.01 -1.15 -10.21
C LEU A 59 5.01 -2.22 -10.68
N ALA A 60 5.13 -2.68 -11.93
CA ALA A 60 4.35 -3.79 -12.47
C ALA A 60 4.72 -5.18 -11.89
N ALA A 61 5.91 -5.37 -11.32
CA ALA A 61 6.27 -6.59 -10.60
C ALA A 61 5.73 -6.60 -9.17
N ASP A 62 5.70 -5.43 -8.52
CA ASP A 62 5.25 -5.23 -7.14
C ASP A 62 3.74 -4.95 -7.02
N ALA A 63 3.01 -4.95 -8.14
CA ALA A 63 1.57 -4.72 -8.21
C ALA A 63 0.80 -5.63 -7.24
N GLY A 64 -0.07 -5.04 -6.42
CA GLY A 64 -0.80 -5.77 -5.38
C GLY A 64 -0.03 -5.91 -4.05
N ASN A 65 1.13 -5.28 -3.92
CA ASN A 65 1.87 -5.17 -2.66
C ASN A 65 1.92 -3.70 -2.24
N ASP A 66 2.90 -2.94 -2.75
CA ASP A 66 3.26 -1.60 -2.26
C ASP A 66 3.41 -0.52 -3.36
N SER A 67 3.05 -0.78 -4.62
CA SER A 67 3.32 0.11 -5.77
C SER A 67 2.14 1.00 -6.21
N GLU A 68 0.93 0.78 -5.69
CA GLU A 68 -0.29 1.48 -6.14
C GLU A 68 -0.21 3.01 -6.00
N TRP A 69 0.37 3.51 -4.91
CA TRP A 69 0.47 4.94 -4.65
C TRP A 69 1.41 5.64 -5.63
N TYR A 70 2.47 4.97 -6.08
CA TYR A 70 3.34 5.50 -7.14
C TYR A 70 2.58 5.59 -8.46
N ILE A 71 1.77 4.58 -8.80
CA ILE A 71 0.98 4.57 -10.03
C ILE A 71 -0.09 5.68 -10.02
N ILE A 72 -0.80 5.86 -8.91
CA ILE A 72 -1.75 6.98 -8.74
C ILE A 72 -1.01 8.32 -8.86
N ALA A 73 0.12 8.51 -8.19
CA ALA A 73 0.88 9.76 -8.30
C ALA A 73 1.37 10.02 -9.74
N LEU A 74 1.92 9.01 -10.41
CA LEU A 74 2.44 9.13 -11.78
C LEU A 74 1.34 9.47 -12.79
N SER A 75 0.15 8.87 -12.68
CA SER A 75 -0.95 9.20 -13.60
C SER A 75 -1.45 10.64 -13.41
N GLN A 76 -1.30 11.20 -12.21
CA GLN A 76 -1.75 12.56 -11.89
C GLN A 76 -0.79 13.69 -12.30
N ARG A 77 0.44 13.38 -12.75
CA ARG A 77 1.42 14.38 -13.22
C ARG A 77 1.03 15.07 -14.53
N GLY A 78 0.23 14.41 -15.37
CA GLY A 78 -0.17 14.90 -16.70
C GLY A 78 0.86 14.64 -17.81
N GLU A 79 1.88 13.82 -17.53
CA GLU A 79 2.66 13.15 -18.56
C GLU A 79 1.89 11.93 -19.08
N LYS A 80 2.08 11.58 -20.36
CA LYS A 80 1.40 10.43 -20.97
C LYS A 80 2.27 9.17 -20.86
N TYR A 81 2.07 8.41 -19.79
CA TYR A 81 2.63 7.06 -19.62
C TYR A 81 1.64 5.98 -20.04
N ASP A 82 2.15 4.80 -20.41
CA ASP A 82 1.35 3.60 -20.63
C ASP A 82 1.33 2.76 -19.34
N PHE A 83 0.15 2.68 -18.71
CA PHE A 83 -0.07 1.89 -17.50
C PHE A 83 -0.57 0.46 -17.78
N SER A 84 -0.75 0.08 -19.05
CA SER A 84 -1.40 -1.19 -19.44
C SER A 84 -0.72 -2.42 -18.85
N LYS A 85 0.62 -2.40 -18.74
CA LYS A 85 1.38 -3.50 -18.14
C LYS A 85 1.18 -3.60 -16.64
N TYR A 86 1.21 -2.47 -15.93
CA TYR A 86 0.91 -2.43 -14.50
C TYR A 86 -0.51 -2.90 -14.21
N ALA A 87 -1.51 -2.38 -14.94
CA ALA A 87 -2.91 -2.77 -14.79
C ALA A 87 -3.11 -4.27 -15.08
N SER A 88 -2.42 -4.82 -16.08
CA SER A 88 -2.44 -6.27 -16.35
C SER A 88 -1.88 -7.09 -15.19
N SER A 89 -0.75 -6.68 -14.59
CA SER A 89 -0.19 -7.33 -13.40
C SER A 89 -1.12 -7.25 -12.19
N LEU A 90 -1.72 -6.09 -11.94
CA LEU A 90 -2.65 -5.92 -10.81
C LEU A 90 -3.93 -6.74 -11.00
N LEU A 91 -4.45 -6.84 -12.22
CA LEU A 91 -5.59 -7.69 -12.55
C LEU A 91 -5.26 -9.19 -12.37
N ASP A 92 -4.08 -9.65 -12.81
CA ASP A 92 -3.62 -11.02 -12.56
C ASP A 92 -3.47 -11.31 -11.05
N TYR A 93 -2.92 -10.35 -10.29
CA TYR A 93 -2.76 -10.45 -8.85
C TYR A 93 -4.11 -10.65 -8.12
N VAL A 94 -5.12 -9.81 -8.41
CA VAL A 94 -6.44 -9.89 -7.76
C VAL A 94 -7.30 -11.06 -8.27
N GLN A 95 -7.03 -11.60 -9.45
CA GLN A 95 -7.69 -12.80 -9.97
C GLN A 95 -7.13 -14.08 -9.33
N ASN A 96 -5.81 -14.15 -9.13
CA ASN A 96 -5.12 -15.34 -8.62
C ASN A 96 -4.99 -15.39 -7.08
N ARG A 97 -5.38 -14.33 -6.37
CA ARG A 97 -5.29 -14.25 -4.89
C ARG A 97 -6.60 -13.80 -4.26
N ARG A 98 -6.94 -14.42 -3.13
CA ARG A 98 -8.06 -13.97 -2.29
C ARG A 98 -7.63 -12.74 -1.48
N ILE A 99 -8.08 -11.56 -1.89
CA ILE A 99 -7.88 -10.33 -1.11
C ILE A 99 -8.98 -10.23 -0.05
N THR A 100 -8.61 -10.43 1.22
CA THR A 100 -9.55 -10.43 2.36
C THR A 100 -9.87 -9.03 2.87
N ASN A 101 -8.87 -8.15 2.96
CA ASN A 101 -9.07 -6.76 3.36
C ASN A 101 -9.83 -5.97 2.28
N PHE A 102 -11.01 -5.46 2.64
CA PHE A 102 -11.90 -4.74 1.72
C PHE A 102 -11.34 -3.38 1.29
N VAL A 103 -10.73 -2.61 2.22
CA VAL A 103 -10.09 -1.32 1.91
C VAL A 103 -8.94 -1.51 0.93
N THR A 104 -8.18 -2.60 1.06
CA THR A 104 -7.13 -2.98 0.12
C THR A 104 -7.69 -3.29 -1.28
N ARG A 105 -8.86 -3.95 -1.38
CA ARG A 105 -9.55 -4.12 -2.67
C ARG A 105 -9.97 -2.78 -3.28
N GLN A 106 -10.50 -1.87 -2.46
CA GLN A 106 -10.88 -0.52 -2.91
C GLN A 106 -9.66 0.28 -3.39
N LYS A 107 -8.50 0.19 -2.70
CA LYS A 107 -7.21 0.75 -3.14
C LYS A 107 -6.81 0.23 -4.52
N TYR A 108 -6.87 -1.09 -4.75
CA TYR A 108 -6.55 -1.68 -6.05
C TYR A 108 -7.52 -1.24 -7.15
N ALA A 109 -8.82 -1.15 -6.84
CA ALA A 109 -9.80 -0.65 -7.79
C ALA A 109 -9.54 0.82 -8.15
N LEU A 110 -9.20 1.67 -7.17
CA LEU A 110 -8.87 3.08 -7.39
C LEU A 110 -7.58 3.23 -8.23
N ALA A 111 -6.57 2.40 -8.00
CA ALA A 111 -5.36 2.36 -8.81
C ALA A 111 -5.63 1.91 -10.27
N LEU A 112 -6.56 0.96 -10.48
CA LEU A 112 -6.98 0.55 -11.82
C LEU A 112 -7.76 1.65 -12.55
N ILE A 113 -8.65 2.39 -11.87
CA ILE A 113 -9.29 3.58 -12.45
C ILE A 113 -8.24 4.62 -12.82
N ALA A 114 -7.24 4.86 -11.95
CA ALA A 114 -6.13 5.79 -12.23
C ALA A 114 -5.23 5.36 -13.41
N CYS A 115 -5.37 4.12 -13.90
CA CYS A 115 -4.71 3.60 -15.11
C CYS A 115 -5.60 3.63 -16.37
N GLY A 116 -6.88 4.01 -16.27
CA GLY A 116 -7.87 3.89 -17.35
C GLY A 116 -8.46 2.48 -17.51
N PHE A 117 -8.54 1.70 -16.42
CA PHE A 117 -9.10 0.34 -16.38
C PHE A 117 -10.36 0.22 -15.50
N GLU A 118 -11.12 1.31 -15.38
CA GLU A 118 -12.40 1.38 -14.65
C GLU A 118 -13.45 0.37 -15.15
N ASP A 119 -13.31 -0.04 -16.42
CA ASP A 119 -14.23 -0.98 -17.06
C ASP A 119 -13.94 -2.46 -16.75
N SER A 120 -12.94 -2.76 -15.92
CA SER A 120 -12.63 -4.14 -15.51
C SER A 120 -13.66 -4.71 -14.52
N ASP A 121 -13.95 -6.02 -14.63
CA ASP A 121 -14.93 -6.69 -13.75
C ASP A 121 -14.61 -6.54 -12.26
N PHE A 122 -13.32 -6.56 -11.90
CA PHE A 122 -12.87 -6.35 -10.53
C PHE A 122 -13.22 -4.95 -10.00
N VAL A 123 -13.03 -3.89 -10.81
CA VAL A 123 -13.41 -2.52 -10.44
C VAL A 123 -14.92 -2.43 -10.31
N LYS A 124 -15.67 -2.91 -11.32
CA LYS A 124 -17.14 -2.91 -11.35
C LYS A 124 -17.74 -3.59 -10.11
N GLN A 125 -17.25 -4.77 -9.77
CA GLN A 125 -17.69 -5.52 -8.59
C GLN A 125 -17.30 -4.79 -7.30
N THR A 126 -16.08 -4.28 -7.19
CA THR A 126 -15.62 -3.58 -5.98
C THR A 126 -16.38 -2.29 -5.73
N ILE A 127 -16.75 -1.54 -6.78
CA ILE A 127 -17.63 -0.37 -6.67
C ILE A 127 -19.03 -0.77 -6.19
N ALA A 128 -19.64 -1.79 -6.80
CA ALA A 128 -20.98 -2.26 -6.41
C ALA A 128 -21.02 -2.72 -4.95
N GLU A 129 -20.08 -3.58 -4.54
CA GLU A 129 -19.97 -4.04 -3.14
C GLU A 129 -19.70 -2.88 -2.17
N SER A 130 -18.93 -1.86 -2.59
CA SER A 130 -18.64 -0.67 -1.77
C SER A 130 -19.87 0.22 -1.57
N ALA A 131 -20.69 0.36 -2.61
CA ALA A 131 -21.92 1.15 -2.59
C ALA A 131 -23.08 0.44 -1.87
N GLU A 132 -23.19 -0.88 -2.01
CA GLU A 132 -24.22 -1.68 -1.32
C GLU A 132 -23.86 -1.94 0.16
N GLY A 133 -22.58 -2.10 0.49
CA GLY A 133 -22.09 -2.44 1.84
C GLY A 133 -21.77 -1.25 2.74
N TYR A 134 -21.92 0.00 2.30
CA TYR A 134 -21.40 1.20 2.96
C TYR A 134 -21.78 1.36 4.46
N GLU A 135 -22.95 0.86 4.87
CA GLU A 135 -23.45 0.96 6.25
C GLU A 135 -22.62 0.17 7.29
N THR A 136 -21.95 -0.90 6.87
CA THR A 136 -21.11 -1.72 7.77
C THR A 136 -19.66 -1.26 7.77
N LEU A 137 -19.24 -0.49 6.76
CA LEU A 137 -17.86 -0.05 6.61
C LEU A 137 -17.40 0.88 7.75
N ASN A 138 -16.13 0.70 8.13
CA ASN A 138 -15.40 1.65 8.95
C ASN A 138 -15.06 2.93 8.16
N VAL A 139 -14.52 3.95 8.82
CA VAL A 139 -14.24 5.26 8.20
C VAL A 139 -13.34 5.18 6.97
N MET A 140 -12.35 4.28 6.93
CA MET A 140 -11.49 4.10 5.76
C MET A 140 -12.27 3.49 4.60
N GLY A 141 -13.08 2.47 4.87
CA GLY A 141 -13.93 1.86 3.85
C GLY A 141 -14.88 2.87 3.22
N VAL A 142 -15.49 3.76 4.01
CA VAL A 142 -16.38 4.83 3.51
C VAL A 142 -15.61 5.90 2.71
N ILE A 143 -14.43 6.32 3.18
CA ILE A 143 -13.53 7.24 2.46
C ILE A 143 -13.18 6.68 1.08
N PHE A 144 -12.74 5.43 1.02
CA PHE A 144 -12.41 4.77 -0.25
C PHE A 144 -13.64 4.50 -1.12
N THR A 145 -14.82 4.21 -0.54
CA THR A 145 -16.09 4.16 -1.29
C THR A 145 -16.36 5.49 -2.00
N LEU A 146 -16.22 6.63 -1.30
CA LEU A 146 -16.41 7.95 -1.93
C LEU A 146 -15.38 8.20 -3.03
N HIS A 147 -14.09 7.91 -2.82
CA HIS A 147 -13.09 8.08 -3.89
C HIS A 147 -13.39 7.23 -5.14
N LEU A 148 -13.90 6.01 -4.96
CA LEU A 148 -14.34 5.16 -6.06
C LEU A 148 -15.57 5.72 -6.79
N LEU A 149 -16.59 6.17 -6.04
CA LEU A 149 -17.82 6.72 -6.63
C LEU A 149 -17.59 8.07 -7.32
N ASN A 150 -16.74 8.93 -6.74
CA ASN A 150 -16.34 10.22 -7.32
C ASN A 150 -15.61 10.07 -8.67
N ASN A 151 -15.03 8.90 -8.95
CA ASN A 151 -14.31 8.59 -10.19
C ASN A 151 -15.01 7.48 -11.01
N SER A 152 -16.35 7.45 -10.98
CA SER A 152 -17.14 6.44 -11.66
C SER A 152 -18.36 7.05 -12.35
N ASP A 153 -18.52 6.82 -13.65
CA ASP A 153 -19.69 7.24 -14.46
C ASP A 153 -21.00 6.49 -14.11
N ARG A 154 -21.06 5.86 -12.94
CA ARG A 154 -22.17 5.00 -12.49
C ARG A 154 -23.11 5.82 -11.63
N ASN A 155 -24.38 5.81 -11.99
CA ASN A 155 -25.46 6.56 -11.36
C ASN A 155 -25.89 5.94 -10.00
N PHE A 156 -24.96 5.88 -9.04
CA PHE A 156 -25.25 5.54 -7.64
C PHE A 156 -25.76 6.77 -6.88
N ASP A 157 -26.66 6.55 -5.92
CA ASP A 157 -27.02 7.58 -4.96
C ASP A 157 -25.88 7.76 -3.96
N ILE A 158 -25.19 8.90 -4.02
CA ILE A 158 -24.00 9.17 -3.20
C ILE A 158 -24.34 9.83 -1.85
N GLU A 159 -25.53 10.42 -1.72
CA GLU A 159 -25.97 11.13 -0.51
C GLU A 159 -25.91 10.24 0.75
N PRO A 160 -26.36 8.96 0.75
CA PRO A 160 -26.26 8.09 1.92
C PRO A 160 -24.82 7.80 2.35
N ILE A 161 -23.88 7.73 1.39
CA ILE A 161 -22.46 7.49 1.67
C ILE A 161 -21.82 8.76 2.26
N ILE A 162 -22.19 9.95 1.76
CA ILE A 162 -21.80 11.24 2.35
C ILE A 162 -22.34 11.33 3.78
N GLU A 163 -23.65 11.12 4.00
CA GLU A 163 -24.24 11.15 5.34
C GLU A 163 -23.59 10.12 6.28
N ARG A 164 -23.24 8.94 5.77
CA ARG A 164 -22.48 7.95 6.52
C ARG A 164 -21.11 8.48 6.93
N LEU A 165 -20.32 9.07 6.03
CA LEU A 165 -19.01 9.64 6.41
C LEU A 165 -19.18 10.77 7.43
N LEU A 166 -20.12 11.69 7.22
CA LEU A 166 -20.43 12.76 8.18
C LEU A 166 -20.85 12.21 9.55
N SER A 167 -21.57 11.10 9.61
CA SER A 167 -21.96 10.44 10.87
C SER A 167 -20.80 9.84 11.67
N LEU A 168 -19.68 9.55 10.99
CA LEU A 168 -18.44 9.03 11.60
C LEU A 168 -17.53 10.15 12.13
N ALA A 169 -17.86 11.42 11.91
CA ALA A 169 -17.12 12.54 12.46
C ALA A 169 -17.28 12.62 13.99
N LYS A 170 -16.18 12.83 14.71
CA LYS A 170 -16.16 13.01 16.16
C LYS A 170 -16.64 14.40 16.56
N ALA A 171 -16.97 14.56 17.85
CA ALA A 171 -17.43 15.84 18.41
C ALA A 171 -16.40 16.97 18.29
N ASP A 172 -15.10 16.65 18.24
CA ASP A 172 -14.00 17.61 18.00
C ASP A 172 -13.82 18.00 16.52
N GLY A 173 -14.55 17.36 15.59
CA GLY A 173 -14.41 17.56 14.15
C GLY A 173 -13.40 16.64 13.46
N SER A 174 -12.79 15.68 14.17
CA SER A 174 -11.92 14.69 13.54
C SER A 174 -12.67 13.53 12.90
N TRP A 175 -12.07 12.95 11.87
CA TRP A 175 -12.21 11.53 11.57
C TRP A 175 -10.96 10.80 12.05
N SER A 176 -11.09 9.52 12.39
CA SER A 176 -9.98 8.79 13.00
C SER A 176 -10.07 7.28 12.84
N VAL A 177 -8.92 6.67 12.64
CA VAL A 177 -8.67 5.28 12.97
C VAL A 177 -7.84 5.31 14.25
N LEU A 178 -8.39 4.76 15.33
CA LEU A 178 -7.70 4.67 16.64
C LEU A 178 -7.41 6.06 17.25
N SER A 179 -6.14 6.36 17.55
CA SER A 179 -5.66 7.67 17.99
C SER A 179 -5.22 8.58 16.84
N ASP A 180 -5.02 8.04 15.64
CA ASP A 180 -4.71 8.86 14.47
C ASP A 180 -5.93 9.68 14.08
N THR A 181 -5.70 10.98 13.99
CA THR A 181 -6.70 12.02 13.78
C THR A 181 -6.26 13.03 12.74
N VAL A 182 -5.01 13.00 12.27
CA VAL A 182 -4.50 13.94 11.27
C VAL A 182 -4.79 13.35 9.89
N ASP A 183 -4.22 12.17 9.63
CA ASP A 183 -4.20 11.54 8.33
C ASP A 183 -5.64 11.18 7.90
N VAL A 184 -6.39 10.51 8.77
CA VAL A 184 -7.79 10.11 8.48
C VAL A 184 -8.73 11.30 8.35
N THR A 185 -8.52 12.40 9.09
CA THR A 185 -9.27 13.65 8.90
C THR A 185 -8.96 14.27 7.55
N SER A 186 -7.69 14.31 7.17
CA SER A 186 -7.25 14.79 5.85
C SER A 186 -7.82 13.94 4.72
N MET A 187 -7.79 12.61 4.83
CA MET A 187 -8.39 11.71 3.84
C MET A 187 -9.93 11.87 3.75
N ALA A 188 -10.61 12.10 4.87
CA ALA A 188 -12.04 12.44 4.84
C ALA A 188 -12.32 13.74 4.11
N ILE A 189 -11.50 14.78 4.31
CA ILE A 189 -11.57 16.04 3.54
C ILE A 189 -11.35 15.77 2.04
N GLN A 190 -10.36 14.95 1.67
CA GLN A 190 -10.06 14.61 0.27
C GLN A 190 -11.22 13.88 -0.42
N ALA A 191 -11.91 12.99 0.29
CA ALA A 191 -13.09 12.27 -0.22
C ALA A 191 -14.34 13.16 -0.35
N LEU A 192 -14.48 14.13 0.57
CA LEU A 192 -15.61 15.06 0.63
C LEU A 192 -15.44 16.31 -0.25
N SER A 193 -14.23 16.62 -0.73
CA SER A 193 -13.95 17.90 -1.39
C SER A 193 -14.80 18.20 -2.64
N PRO A 194 -15.26 17.23 -3.46
CA PRO A 194 -16.18 17.52 -4.57
C PRO A 194 -17.53 18.13 -4.14
N PHE A 195 -17.93 17.93 -2.89
CA PHE A 195 -19.20 18.40 -2.32
C PHE A 195 -19.05 19.65 -1.45
N TYR A 196 -17.82 20.10 -1.20
CA TYR A 196 -17.53 21.20 -0.25
C TYR A 196 -18.23 22.53 -0.59
N LEU A 197 -18.42 22.82 -1.88
CA LEU A 197 -19.09 24.04 -2.35
C LEU A 197 -20.59 23.87 -2.61
N THR A 198 -21.13 22.66 -2.49
CA THR A 198 -22.50 22.31 -2.91
C THR A 198 -23.38 21.75 -1.80
N ASP A 199 -22.82 21.11 -0.77
CA ASP A 199 -23.53 20.65 0.43
C ASP A 199 -23.07 21.43 1.69
N GLU A 200 -24.02 22.14 2.31
CA GLU A 200 -23.82 22.90 3.55
C GLU A 200 -23.40 22.01 4.73
N LYS A 201 -23.87 20.75 4.80
CA LYS A 201 -23.47 19.78 5.83
C LYS A 201 -21.98 19.44 5.68
N VAL A 202 -21.55 19.15 4.45
CA VAL A 202 -20.15 18.84 4.12
C VAL A 202 -19.26 20.04 4.39
N MET A 203 -19.63 21.23 3.90
CA MET A 203 -18.89 22.47 4.16
C MET A 203 -18.68 22.70 5.66
N THR A 204 -19.75 22.56 6.47
CA THR A 204 -19.70 22.72 7.92
C THR A 204 -18.78 21.70 8.62
N ALA A 205 -18.76 20.45 8.14
CA ALA A 205 -17.91 19.41 8.72
C ALA A 205 -16.43 19.60 8.34
N VAL A 206 -16.16 19.90 7.06
CA VAL A 206 -14.82 20.19 6.54
C VAL A 206 -14.22 21.44 7.20
N ASP A 207 -14.98 22.51 7.38
CA ASP A 207 -14.48 23.72 8.05
C ASP A 207 -14.07 23.46 9.50
N ARG A 208 -14.83 22.63 10.24
CA ARG A 208 -14.46 22.20 11.59
C ARG A 208 -13.19 21.35 11.59
N ALA A 209 -13.04 20.47 10.61
CA ALA A 209 -11.84 19.65 10.43
C ALA A 209 -10.60 20.50 10.09
N LEU A 210 -10.72 21.52 9.24
CA LEU A 210 -9.64 22.47 8.94
C LEU A 210 -9.20 23.25 10.18
N VAL A 211 -10.15 23.68 11.03
CA VAL A 211 -9.83 24.32 12.32
C VAL A 211 -9.07 23.36 13.24
N LEU A 212 -9.47 22.09 13.31
CA LEU A 212 -8.77 21.08 14.11
C LEU A 212 -7.36 20.81 13.58
N LEU A 213 -7.19 20.64 12.27
CA LEU A 213 -5.88 20.43 11.64
C LEU A 213 -4.96 21.63 11.89
N SER A 214 -5.46 22.86 11.71
CA SER A 214 -4.71 24.08 12.03
C SER A 214 -4.32 24.16 13.52
N GLN A 215 -5.10 23.60 14.45
CA GLN A 215 -4.75 23.52 15.88
C GLN A 215 -3.77 22.39 16.21
N LYS A 216 -3.68 21.35 15.39
CA LYS A 216 -2.79 20.19 15.58
C LYS A 216 -1.39 20.36 14.98
N GLN A 217 -1.23 21.30 14.04
CA GLN A 217 0.06 21.62 13.45
C GLN A 217 1.03 22.15 14.52
N LEU A 218 2.26 21.64 14.51
CA LEU A 218 3.35 22.04 15.40
C LEU A 218 3.95 23.39 15.00
N GLU A 219 4.70 23.99 15.92
CA GLU A 219 5.39 25.29 15.73
C GLU A 219 6.46 25.27 14.62
N ASP A 220 6.89 24.09 14.17
CA ASP A 220 7.84 23.88 13.07
C ASP A 220 7.16 23.42 11.75
N GLY A 221 5.83 23.54 11.68
CA GLY A 221 5.03 23.22 10.49
C GLY A 221 4.58 21.76 10.36
N ASP A 222 5.05 20.90 11.25
CA ASP A 222 4.88 19.43 11.22
C ASP A 222 3.58 18.95 11.93
N PHE A 223 3.31 17.64 11.91
CA PHE A 223 2.15 17.01 12.53
C PHE A 223 2.52 15.74 13.30
N ILE A 224 1.80 15.48 14.39
CA ILE A 224 1.91 14.24 15.18
C ILE A 224 0.74 13.31 14.87
N SER A 225 1.05 12.07 14.49
CA SER A 225 0.13 10.95 14.47
C SER A 225 0.71 9.75 15.23
N TYR A 226 -0.14 8.92 15.82
CA TYR A 226 0.25 7.82 16.74
C TYR A 226 1.29 8.19 17.83
N GLY A 227 1.35 9.48 18.22
CA GLY A 227 2.29 9.99 19.22
C GLY A 227 3.68 10.38 18.70
N VAL A 228 3.95 10.24 17.40
CA VAL A 228 5.21 10.66 16.75
C VAL A 228 4.98 11.68 15.64
N ALA A 229 5.95 12.58 15.45
CA ALA A 229 5.99 13.45 14.28
C ALA A 229 6.49 12.66 13.06
N ASN A 230 5.85 12.83 11.91
CA ASN A 230 6.18 12.05 10.70
C ASN A 230 5.83 12.78 9.39
N ALA A 231 6.53 12.41 8.31
CA ALA A 231 6.35 13.00 6.99
C ALA A 231 4.95 12.76 6.39
N GLU A 232 4.41 11.55 6.57
CA GLU A 232 3.16 11.10 5.97
C GLU A 232 1.95 11.94 6.42
N SER A 233 1.88 12.31 7.70
CA SER A 233 0.84 13.22 8.23
C SER A 233 0.87 14.60 7.57
N VAL A 234 2.05 15.17 7.32
CA VAL A 234 2.18 16.45 6.62
C VAL A 234 1.74 16.32 5.16
N CYS A 235 2.12 15.22 4.50
CA CYS A 235 1.69 14.91 3.13
C CYS A 235 0.17 14.88 3.00
N GLN A 236 -0.54 14.21 3.93
CA GLN A 236 -1.99 14.10 3.91
C GLN A 236 -2.69 15.46 4.07
N VAL A 237 -2.17 16.35 4.91
CA VAL A 237 -2.69 17.72 5.06
C VAL A 237 -2.50 18.53 3.76
N ILE A 238 -1.34 18.42 3.08
CA ILE A 238 -1.09 19.08 1.79
C ILE A 238 -2.11 18.61 0.72
N ILE A 239 -2.37 17.31 0.63
CA ILE A 239 -3.35 16.74 -0.32
C ILE A 239 -4.77 17.21 0.02
N ALA A 240 -5.13 17.34 1.31
CA ALA A 240 -6.44 17.82 1.75
C ALA A 240 -6.68 19.32 1.52
N LEU A 241 -5.66 20.17 1.65
CA LEU A 241 -5.79 21.60 1.33
C LEU A 241 -5.91 21.82 -0.18
N THR A 242 -5.05 21.17 -0.96
CA THR A 242 -5.08 21.26 -2.42
C THR A 242 -6.36 20.70 -3.04
N SER A 243 -6.97 19.66 -2.46
CA SER A 243 -8.26 19.12 -2.92
C SER A 243 -9.44 20.07 -2.68
N LEU A 244 -9.30 21.05 -1.78
CA LEU A 244 -10.28 22.13 -1.54
C LEU A 244 -9.95 23.43 -2.31
N GLY A 245 -8.86 23.47 -3.09
CA GLY A 245 -8.38 24.69 -3.74
C GLY A 245 -7.74 25.70 -2.77
N ILE A 246 -7.23 25.23 -1.63
CA ILE A 246 -6.48 26.04 -0.66
C ILE A 246 -4.98 25.89 -0.94
N ASP A 247 -4.24 27.00 -0.93
CA ASP A 247 -2.78 26.99 -1.06
C ASP A 247 -2.14 26.30 0.17
N PRO A 248 -1.51 25.12 0.01
CA PRO A 248 -0.99 24.35 1.12
C PRO A 248 0.22 25.00 1.81
N PHE A 249 0.86 25.98 1.17
CA PHE A 249 2.07 26.62 1.67
C PHE A 249 1.89 28.12 1.94
N GLY A 250 0.82 28.73 1.43
CA GLY A 250 0.46 30.14 1.63
C GLY A 250 -0.70 30.42 2.60
N ASP A 251 -1.52 29.44 2.99
CA ASP A 251 -2.67 29.68 3.88
C ASP A 251 -2.23 30.01 5.32
N GLU A 252 -2.56 31.21 5.81
CA GLU A 252 -2.16 31.70 7.14
C GLU A 252 -2.59 30.79 8.31
N ARG A 253 -3.64 29.95 8.15
CA ARG A 253 -4.05 28.99 9.18
C ARG A 253 -3.01 27.90 9.38
N PHE A 254 -2.22 27.59 8.34
CA PHE A 254 -1.23 26.52 8.29
C PHE A 254 0.23 27.03 8.31
N ILE A 255 0.44 28.25 8.81
CA ILE A 255 1.76 28.82 9.09
C ILE A 255 1.92 29.02 10.60
N LYS A 256 2.87 28.32 11.24
CA LYS A 256 3.14 28.40 12.69
C LYS A 256 4.56 28.92 12.92
N ASN A 257 4.70 29.95 13.75
CA ASN A 257 5.98 30.59 14.06
C ASN A 257 6.85 30.93 12.81
N GLY A 258 6.21 31.18 11.67
CA GLY A 258 6.87 31.44 10.37
C GLY A 258 7.22 30.21 9.53
N ASN A 259 6.96 28.99 10.02
CA ASN A 259 7.16 27.73 9.31
C ASN A 259 5.87 27.28 8.62
N THR A 260 6.01 26.73 7.41
CA THR A 260 4.93 26.24 6.54
C THR A 260 4.84 24.70 6.58
N LEU A 261 3.82 24.12 5.92
CA LEU A 261 3.79 22.66 5.66
C LEU A 261 4.99 22.18 4.83
N LEU A 262 5.59 23.04 3.99
CA LEU A 262 6.77 22.67 3.22
C LEU A 262 7.99 22.54 4.13
N ASP A 263 8.17 23.45 5.09
CA ASP A 263 9.26 23.38 6.07
C ASP A 263 9.10 22.15 6.97
N GLY A 264 7.86 21.86 7.39
CA GLY A 264 7.50 20.65 8.13
C GLY A 264 7.86 19.36 7.39
N LEU A 265 7.54 19.27 6.09
CA LEU A 265 7.83 18.09 5.27
C LEU A 265 9.32 17.96 4.89
N LEU A 266 10.00 19.05 4.55
CA LEU A 266 11.39 19.02 4.09
C LEU A 266 12.39 18.61 5.18
N LYS A 267 12.01 18.67 6.46
CA LYS A 267 12.75 18.05 7.58
C LYS A 267 13.07 16.56 7.36
N TYR A 268 12.22 15.86 6.61
CA TYR A 268 12.31 14.41 6.41
C TYR A 268 13.02 14.02 5.10
N ARG A 269 13.35 15.00 4.25
CA ARG A 269 14.00 14.77 2.95
C ARG A 269 15.48 14.40 3.13
N LEU A 270 15.90 13.32 2.48
CA LEU A 270 17.27 12.82 2.49
C LEU A 270 18.10 13.44 1.34
N GLU A 271 19.42 13.30 1.38
CA GLU A 271 20.33 13.88 0.38
C GLU A 271 20.08 13.35 -1.05
N ASP A 272 19.61 12.11 -1.17
CA ASP A 272 19.36 11.42 -2.44
C ASP A 272 17.98 11.67 -3.06
N GLY A 273 17.16 12.53 -2.45
CA GLY A 273 15.81 12.87 -2.92
C GLY A 273 14.69 12.03 -2.30
N SER A 274 15.02 10.92 -1.63
CA SER A 274 14.04 10.12 -0.89
C SER A 274 13.66 10.73 0.46
N PHE A 275 12.68 10.16 1.15
CA PHE A 275 12.17 10.66 2.43
C PHE A 275 12.23 9.60 3.53
N SER A 276 12.41 10.08 4.77
CA SER A 276 12.38 9.31 6.01
C SER A 276 11.00 9.39 6.68
N HIS A 277 10.64 8.39 7.47
CA HIS A 277 9.38 8.41 8.25
C HIS A 277 9.51 9.31 9.49
N LEU A 278 10.60 9.17 10.24
CA LEU A 278 10.92 9.97 11.43
C LEU A 278 12.10 10.90 11.15
N LEU A 279 12.18 12.01 11.89
CA LEU A 279 13.29 12.95 11.84
C LEU A 279 14.62 12.22 12.14
N GLU A 280 15.66 12.53 11.36
CA GLU A 280 16.97 11.84 11.40
C GLU A 280 16.92 10.33 11.06
N GLY A 281 15.79 9.84 10.52
CA GLY A 281 15.60 8.46 10.07
C GLY A 281 16.25 8.15 8.72
N GLY A 282 16.30 6.86 8.38
CA GLY A 282 16.68 6.38 7.04
C GLY A 282 15.53 6.39 6.04
N PHE A 283 15.80 5.90 4.82
CA PHE A 283 14.82 5.75 3.74
C PHE A 283 13.54 5.04 4.22
N SER A 284 12.37 5.63 3.91
CA SER A 284 11.05 5.03 4.06
C SER A 284 10.33 5.06 2.71
N HIS A 285 9.94 3.87 2.23
CA HIS A 285 9.14 3.73 1.01
C HIS A 285 7.82 4.51 1.10
N THR A 286 7.13 4.40 2.23
CA THR A 286 5.83 5.06 2.47
C THR A 286 5.98 6.58 2.53
N ALA A 287 6.96 7.11 3.26
CA ALA A 287 7.20 8.55 3.33
C ALA A 287 7.56 9.11 1.96
N THR A 288 8.38 8.38 1.18
CA THR A 288 8.81 8.79 -0.16
C THR A 288 7.64 8.85 -1.13
N VAL A 289 6.76 7.82 -1.16
CA VAL A 289 5.60 7.84 -2.06
C VAL A 289 4.51 8.82 -1.62
N GLN A 290 4.26 8.97 -0.32
CA GLN A 290 3.34 9.99 0.22
C GLN A 290 3.83 11.41 -0.12
N SER A 291 5.13 11.66 -0.04
CA SER A 291 5.74 12.92 -0.46
C SER A 291 5.56 13.18 -1.95
N LEU A 292 5.71 12.15 -2.80
CA LEU A 292 5.43 12.27 -4.24
C LEU A 292 3.94 12.57 -4.50
N CYS A 293 3.01 11.93 -3.78
CA CYS A 293 1.58 12.25 -3.86
C CYS A 293 1.31 13.72 -3.48
N ALA A 294 1.89 14.19 -2.36
CA ALA A 294 1.71 15.56 -1.87
C ALA A 294 2.30 16.62 -2.82
N PHE A 295 3.52 16.42 -3.32
CA PHE A 295 4.10 17.33 -4.32
C PHE A 295 3.35 17.26 -5.65
N THR A 296 2.85 16.10 -6.07
CA THR A 296 1.99 16.00 -7.27
C THR A 296 0.67 16.75 -7.08
N ALA A 297 0.04 16.64 -5.91
CA ALA A 297 -1.18 17.40 -5.57
C ALA A 297 -0.93 18.92 -5.57
N ALA A 298 0.18 19.37 -4.97
CA ALA A 298 0.57 20.79 -4.97
C ALA A 298 0.92 21.30 -6.39
N ASN A 299 1.66 20.53 -7.19
CA ASN A 299 1.94 20.88 -8.59
C ASN A 299 0.63 21.01 -9.41
N ARG A 300 -0.33 20.09 -9.21
CA ARG A 300 -1.65 20.18 -9.86
C ARG A 300 -2.43 21.41 -9.42
N PHE A 301 -2.42 21.74 -8.14
CA PHE A 301 -3.04 22.95 -7.61
C PHE A 301 -2.47 24.20 -8.28
N TYR A 302 -1.14 24.37 -8.28
CA TYR A 302 -0.50 25.55 -8.88
C TYR A 302 -0.66 25.63 -10.41
N ASN A 303 -0.89 24.48 -11.07
CA ASN A 303 -1.19 24.36 -12.51
C ASN A 303 -2.70 24.34 -12.86
N GLU A 304 -3.60 24.63 -11.90
CA GLU A 304 -5.08 24.61 -12.08
C GLU A 304 -5.66 23.25 -12.55
N LYS A 305 -4.90 22.15 -12.41
CA LYS A 305 -5.26 20.80 -12.91
C LYS A 305 -6.32 20.07 -12.07
N GLY A 306 -6.77 20.65 -10.95
CA GLY A 306 -7.80 20.06 -10.08
C GLY A 306 -7.24 19.14 -9.00
N ALA A 307 -8.13 18.52 -8.21
CA ALA A 307 -7.76 17.70 -7.07
C ALA A 307 -6.90 16.48 -7.47
N PHE A 308 -6.17 15.92 -6.50
CA PHE A 308 -5.31 14.74 -6.74
C PHE A 308 -6.11 13.48 -7.08
N TYR A 309 -7.25 13.27 -6.42
CA TYR A 309 -8.16 12.14 -6.69
C TYR A 309 -9.27 12.47 -7.71
N ASP A 310 -9.06 13.45 -8.59
CA ASP A 310 -9.93 13.73 -9.74
C ASP A 310 -9.27 13.17 -11.01
N PHE A 311 -9.74 11.99 -11.43
CA PHE A 311 -9.22 11.26 -12.59
C PHE A 311 -10.01 11.57 -13.87
N SER A 312 -11.15 12.27 -13.77
CA SER A 312 -12.07 12.54 -14.89
C SER A 312 -11.40 13.24 -16.09
N ARG A 313 -10.38 14.07 -15.82
CA ARG A 313 -9.67 14.90 -16.80
C ARG A 313 -8.65 14.15 -17.66
N GLN A 314 -8.46 12.84 -17.47
CA GLN A 314 -7.55 12.04 -18.31
C GLN A 314 -8.16 11.63 -19.66
N THR A 315 -9.49 11.69 -19.80
CA THR A 315 -10.22 11.18 -20.98
C THR A 315 -10.36 12.19 -22.12
N GLU A 316 -9.97 13.46 -21.92
CA GLU A 316 -9.98 14.47 -22.99
C GLU A 316 -8.92 14.16 -24.06
N ASN A 317 -9.36 13.43 -25.07
CA ASN A 317 -8.68 13.29 -26.34
C ASN A 317 -8.99 14.53 -27.19
N PRO A 318 -8.05 15.48 -27.42
CA PRO A 318 -8.35 16.74 -28.08
C PRO A 318 -8.51 16.53 -29.61
N GLY A 319 -9.69 16.07 -30.01
CA GLY A 319 -9.93 15.62 -31.38
C GLY A 319 -11.39 15.53 -31.85
N ASP A 320 -12.38 15.90 -31.02
CA ASP A 320 -13.80 15.79 -31.41
C ASP A 320 -14.62 17.05 -31.06
N GLU A 321 -14.39 18.13 -31.82
CA GLU A 321 -15.36 19.23 -31.88
C GLU A 321 -16.48 18.89 -32.88
N SER A 322 -17.59 18.37 -32.35
CA SER A 322 -18.95 18.34 -32.92
C SER A 322 -19.23 17.47 -34.17
N GLN A 323 -20.28 16.63 -34.08
CA GLN A 323 -21.56 16.85 -34.78
C GLN A 323 -22.71 16.09 -34.07
N GLU A 324 -23.94 16.61 -34.19
CA GLU A 324 -25.15 16.13 -33.50
C GLU A 324 -25.87 14.97 -34.23
N ASP A 325 -26.41 14.05 -33.41
CA ASP A 325 -27.73 13.38 -33.49
C ASP A 325 -28.19 12.57 -34.74
N SER A 326 -28.56 11.30 -34.53
CA SER A 326 -29.92 10.79 -34.85
C SER A 326 -30.15 9.31 -34.48
N SER A 327 -30.84 9.10 -33.35
CA SER A 327 -31.97 8.16 -33.13
C SER A 327 -31.98 6.68 -33.60
N GLU A 328 -32.11 5.79 -32.60
CA GLU A 328 -33.17 4.76 -32.42
C GLU A 328 -33.18 3.36 -33.08
N GLN A 329 -33.23 2.37 -32.17
CA GLN A 329 -34.10 1.16 -32.08
C GLN A 329 -34.17 0.09 -33.20
N ALA A 330 -33.89 -1.16 -32.80
CA ALA A 330 -34.89 -2.24 -32.81
C ALA A 330 -34.47 -3.44 -31.91
N GLU A 331 -35.37 -3.91 -31.04
CA GLU A 331 -35.26 -5.17 -30.29
C GLU A 331 -35.68 -6.41 -31.12
N SER A 332 -35.66 -7.59 -30.46
CA SER A 332 -36.46 -8.80 -30.74
C SER A 332 -35.78 -9.88 -31.62
N SER A 333 -35.80 -11.19 -31.30
CA SER A 333 -36.20 -11.95 -30.09
C SER A 333 -36.03 -13.48 -30.31
N LEU A 334 -35.87 -14.28 -29.23
CA LEU A 334 -36.23 -15.73 -29.10
C LEU A 334 -35.42 -16.74 -29.97
N THR A 335 -35.27 -18.04 -29.65
CA THR A 335 -35.81 -18.95 -28.59
C THR A 335 -34.90 -20.21 -28.44
N GLU A 336 -34.91 -20.87 -27.27
CA GLU A 336 -34.86 -22.36 -26.99
C GLU A 336 -33.85 -23.29 -27.74
N THR A 337 -33.35 -24.45 -27.28
CA THR A 337 -33.35 -25.35 -26.09
C THR A 337 -32.09 -26.28 -26.22
N THR A 338 -31.64 -27.20 -25.35
CA THR A 338 -32.16 -27.92 -24.14
C THR A 338 -30.95 -28.38 -23.27
N GLY A 339 -31.20 -28.99 -22.09
CA GLY A 339 -30.20 -29.79 -21.33
C GLY A 339 -30.05 -31.25 -21.81
N PRO A 340 -29.52 -32.21 -21.00
CA PRO A 340 -29.32 -32.15 -19.54
C PRO A 340 -27.91 -32.60 -19.04
N GLU A 341 -27.82 -32.71 -17.71
CA GLU A 341 -26.70 -33.08 -16.84
C GLU A 341 -26.14 -34.51 -17.05
N GLU A 342 -24.88 -34.74 -16.64
CA GLU A 342 -24.55 -35.93 -15.83
C GLU A 342 -23.31 -35.71 -14.94
N SER A 343 -23.31 -36.35 -13.77
CA SER A 343 -22.35 -36.13 -12.66
C SER A 343 -21.19 -37.12 -12.63
N SER A 344 -20.05 -36.76 -12.04
CA SER A 344 -19.30 -37.70 -11.18
C SER A 344 -18.32 -37.02 -10.20
N ASN A 345 -18.49 -37.31 -8.91
CA ASN A 345 -17.45 -37.16 -7.90
C ASN A 345 -16.40 -38.27 -8.05
N ILE A 346 -15.17 -38.05 -7.59
CA ILE A 346 -14.37 -39.06 -6.87
C ILE A 346 -13.33 -38.37 -5.97
N SER A 347 -13.14 -38.97 -4.80
CA SER A 347 -12.42 -38.40 -3.65
C SER A 347 -10.91 -38.62 -3.66
N THR A 348 -10.22 -37.83 -2.83
CA THR A 348 -8.89 -38.10 -2.28
C THR A 348 -8.80 -39.46 -1.58
N PRO A 349 -7.57 -39.98 -1.41
CA PRO A 349 -7.18 -40.48 -0.10
C PRO A 349 -5.81 -39.98 0.38
N SER A 350 -5.76 -39.67 1.68
CA SER A 350 -4.56 -39.59 2.52
C SER A 350 -4.05 -41.00 2.88
N GLU A 351 -2.76 -41.13 3.22
CA GLU A 351 -2.32 -41.54 4.57
C GLU A 351 -0.79 -41.74 4.73
N GLU A 352 -0.33 -41.23 5.88
CA GLU A 352 0.70 -41.72 6.81
C GLU A 352 2.17 -42.04 6.45
N THR A 353 2.98 -41.62 7.42
CA THR A 353 4.42 -41.76 7.63
C THR A 353 4.87 -43.16 8.06
N SER A 354 6.14 -43.49 7.82
CA SER A 354 6.87 -44.45 8.66
C SER A 354 8.34 -44.05 8.83
N GLU A 355 8.82 -44.03 10.08
CA GLU A 355 10.22 -43.78 10.43
C GLU A 355 11.07 -45.05 10.28
N ILE A 356 12.32 -44.91 9.80
CA ILE A 356 13.39 -45.89 10.07
C ILE A 356 14.68 -45.14 10.41
N SER A 357 15.23 -45.41 11.59
CA SER A 357 16.53 -44.93 12.05
C SER A 357 17.70 -45.59 11.30
N GLY A 358 18.73 -44.83 10.92
CA GLY A 358 19.96 -45.41 10.36
C GLY A 358 21.05 -44.39 10.05
N THR A 359 22.17 -44.50 10.77
CA THR A 359 23.42 -43.74 10.58
C THR A 359 23.93 -43.72 9.13
N ASP A 360 24.28 -42.56 8.59
CA ASP A 360 25.56 -42.32 7.89
C ASP A 360 25.68 -40.89 7.32
N LYS A 361 26.94 -40.44 7.23
CA LYS A 361 27.58 -39.55 6.22
C LYS A 361 26.74 -38.47 5.55
N GLU A 362 27.27 -37.24 5.49
CA GLU A 362 26.75 -36.10 4.74
C GLU A 362 26.10 -36.50 3.40
N LYS A 363 24.77 -36.55 3.39
CA LYS A 363 23.98 -36.85 2.19
C LYS A 363 23.93 -35.56 1.36
N PRO A 364 24.11 -35.63 0.03
CA PRO A 364 23.95 -34.46 -0.82
C PRO A 364 22.52 -33.93 -0.67
N GLY A 365 22.38 -32.62 -0.42
CA GLY A 365 21.09 -31.98 -0.13
C GLY A 365 20.05 -32.19 -1.23
N TYR A 366 18.77 -32.03 -0.90
CA TYR A 366 17.64 -32.43 -1.76
C TYR A 366 17.75 -31.89 -3.20
N LYS A 367 18.25 -30.66 -3.40
CA LYS A 367 18.51 -30.07 -4.73
C LYS A 367 19.35 -30.99 -5.61
N ALA A 368 20.41 -31.61 -5.09
CA ALA A 368 21.28 -32.51 -5.86
C ALA A 368 20.55 -33.80 -6.30
N TRP A 369 19.69 -34.36 -5.44
CA TRP A 369 18.85 -35.52 -5.78
C TRP A 369 17.79 -35.18 -6.83
N VAL A 370 17.10 -34.05 -6.68
CA VAL A 370 16.10 -33.59 -7.66
C VAL A 370 16.75 -33.30 -9.01
N ILE A 371 17.91 -32.63 -9.04
CA ILE A 371 18.68 -32.37 -10.26
C ILE A 371 19.11 -33.70 -10.92
N ALA A 372 19.58 -34.69 -10.14
CA ALA A 372 19.92 -36.01 -10.69
C ALA A 372 18.72 -36.71 -11.35
N VAL A 373 17.52 -36.61 -10.77
CA VAL A 373 16.28 -37.14 -11.35
C VAL A 373 15.91 -36.40 -12.64
N ILE A 374 15.97 -35.06 -12.66
CA ILE A 374 15.67 -34.25 -13.87
C ILE A 374 16.63 -34.60 -15.01
N VAL A 375 17.93 -34.69 -14.72
CA VAL A 375 18.96 -35.09 -15.71
C VAL A 375 18.71 -36.52 -16.22
N PHE A 376 18.37 -37.46 -15.34
CA PHE A 376 18.05 -38.83 -15.71
C PHE A 376 16.80 -38.94 -16.60
N LEU A 377 15.72 -38.22 -16.27
CA LEU A 377 14.50 -38.18 -17.09
C LEU A 377 14.77 -37.55 -18.46
N THR A 378 15.53 -36.46 -18.50
CA THR A 378 15.93 -35.79 -19.75
C THR A 378 16.75 -36.72 -20.64
N PHE A 379 17.76 -37.40 -20.07
CA PHE A 379 18.56 -38.40 -20.77
C PHE A 379 17.71 -39.58 -21.29
N THR A 380 16.80 -40.08 -20.47
CA THR A 380 15.91 -41.20 -20.83
C THR A 380 14.98 -40.82 -21.99
N LEU A 381 14.43 -39.59 -21.99
CA LEU A 381 13.61 -39.07 -23.07
C LEU A 381 14.42 -38.93 -24.38
N CYS A 382 15.66 -38.42 -24.30
CA CYS A 382 16.58 -38.39 -25.44
C CYS A 382 16.91 -39.80 -25.96
N LEU A 383 17.13 -40.77 -25.07
CA LEU A 383 17.40 -42.17 -25.43
C LEU A 383 16.20 -42.81 -26.16
N VAL A 384 14.97 -42.57 -25.68
CA VAL A 384 13.74 -43.02 -26.35
C VAL A 384 13.61 -42.42 -27.75
N LEU A 385 13.90 -41.13 -27.92
CA LEU A 385 13.90 -40.48 -29.25
C LEU A 385 14.98 -41.07 -30.18
N PHE A 386 16.14 -41.44 -29.64
CA PHE A 386 17.23 -42.08 -30.39
C PHE A 386 16.87 -43.50 -30.85
N ILE A 387 16.25 -44.30 -29.98
CA ILE A 387 15.76 -45.67 -30.28
C ILE A 387 14.64 -45.61 -31.33
N ARG A 388 13.71 -44.66 -31.22
CA ARG A 388 12.63 -44.42 -32.21
C ARG A 388 13.12 -43.77 -33.52
N LYS A 389 14.44 -43.81 -33.78
CA LYS A 389 15.13 -43.28 -34.97
C LYS A 389 14.87 -41.78 -35.27
N LYS A 390 14.33 -41.00 -34.33
CA LYS A 390 14.07 -39.55 -34.47
C LYS A 390 15.36 -38.72 -34.29
N ARG A 391 16.46 -39.11 -34.95
CA ARG A 391 17.84 -38.63 -34.72
C ARG A 391 18.18 -37.22 -35.27
N LYS A 392 17.20 -36.42 -35.69
CA LYS A 392 17.44 -35.02 -36.09
C LYS A 392 17.71 -34.18 -34.83
N ILE A 393 18.79 -33.41 -34.81
CA ILE A 393 19.23 -32.65 -33.62
C ILE A 393 18.12 -31.76 -33.03
N LYS A 394 17.27 -31.16 -33.87
CA LYS A 394 16.10 -30.36 -33.47
C LYS A 394 15.15 -31.07 -32.49
N ASN A 395 15.08 -32.40 -32.52
CA ASN A 395 14.21 -33.18 -31.63
C ASN A 395 14.77 -33.31 -30.20
N TYR A 396 16.05 -33.00 -29.99
CA TYR A 396 16.73 -33.08 -28.70
C TYR A 396 16.83 -31.71 -28.01
N ILE A 397 16.79 -30.62 -28.80
CA ILE A 397 16.87 -29.24 -28.29
C ILE A 397 15.77 -28.97 -27.25
N MET A 398 14.51 -29.29 -27.57
CA MET A 398 13.37 -29.01 -26.67
C MET A 398 13.42 -29.83 -25.36
N PRO A 399 13.63 -31.16 -25.35
CA PRO A 399 13.85 -31.91 -24.12
C PRO A 399 15.00 -31.39 -23.26
N VAL A 400 16.15 -31.07 -23.88
CA VAL A 400 17.33 -30.58 -23.15
C VAL A 400 17.09 -29.17 -22.59
N ALA A 401 16.44 -28.28 -23.35
CA ALA A 401 16.07 -26.96 -22.86
C ALA A 401 15.10 -27.04 -21.66
N ILE A 402 14.08 -27.90 -21.71
CA ILE A 402 13.15 -28.12 -20.59
C ILE A 402 13.91 -28.68 -19.37
N GLY A 403 14.82 -29.64 -19.57
CA GLY A 403 15.66 -30.17 -18.49
C GLY A 403 16.57 -29.12 -17.85
N ILE A 404 17.16 -28.23 -18.65
CA ILE A 404 17.98 -27.11 -18.17
C ILE A 404 17.12 -26.10 -17.38
N ILE A 405 15.94 -25.73 -17.90
CA ILE A 405 15.01 -24.82 -17.21
C ILE A 405 14.56 -25.41 -15.87
N ALA A 406 14.21 -26.70 -15.83
CA ALA A 406 13.82 -27.36 -14.59
C ALA A 406 14.97 -27.42 -13.56
N VAL A 407 16.22 -27.65 -14.00
CA VAL A 407 17.39 -27.55 -13.12
C VAL A 407 17.62 -26.12 -12.63
N LEU A 408 17.46 -25.11 -13.50
CA LEU A 408 17.58 -23.69 -13.11
C LEU A 408 16.51 -23.30 -12.09
N VAL A 409 15.25 -23.72 -12.25
CA VAL A 409 14.20 -23.51 -11.25
C VAL A 409 14.60 -24.10 -9.90
N VAL A 410 15.08 -25.36 -9.86
CA VAL A 410 15.50 -26.02 -8.61
C VAL A 410 16.74 -25.37 -7.97
N LEU A 411 17.63 -24.76 -8.76
CA LEU A 411 18.77 -24.00 -8.25
C LEU A 411 18.34 -22.65 -7.68
N LEU A 412 17.45 -21.94 -8.38
CA LEU A 412 16.97 -20.58 -8.07
C LEU A 412 15.84 -20.52 -7.03
N THR A 413 15.31 -21.65 -6.57
CA THR A 413 14.25 -21.71 -5.55
C THR A 413 14.73 -22.44 -4.29
N ASP A 414 14.49 -21.85 -3.12
CA ASP A 414 14.86 -22.43 -1.81
C ASP A 414 13.63 -23.03 -1.11
N PHE A 415 13.15 -24.15 -1.66
CA PHE A 415 12.14 -25.00 -1.05
C PHE A 415 12.63 -25.65 0.26
N HIS A 416 12.36 -24.99 1.38
CA HIS A 416 12.46 -25.58 2.70
C HIS A 416 11.20 -26.41 2.99
N SER A 417 11.36 -27.62 3.53
CA SER A 417 10.24 -28.28 4.21
C SER A 417 9.90 -27.51 5.48
N PRO A 418 8.69 -27.63 6.05
CA PRO A 418 8.37 -27.01 7.34
C PRO A 418 9.40 -27.40 8.43
N GLU A 419 9.78 -28.67 8.48
CA GLU A 419 10.85 -29.17 9.36
C GLU A 419 12.21 -28.52 9.07
N GLY A 420 12.55 -28.29 7.79
CA GLY A 420 13.79 -27.60 7.41
C GLY A 420 13.81 -26.12 7.80
N TYR A 421 12.66 -25.43 7.70
CA TYR A 421 12.52 -24.02 8.12
C TYR A 421 12.66 -23.84 9.64
N TYR A 422 12.11 -24.77 10.42
CA TYR A 422 12.17 -24.74 11.89
C TYR A 422 13.50 -25.26 12.48
N ASN A 423 14.29 -26.02 11.73
CA ASN A 423 15.55 -26.59 12.22
C ASN A 423 16.80 -25.73 11.91
N ASP A 424 16.69 -24.68 11.09
CA ASP A 424 17.82 -23.82 10.73
C ASP A 424 18.12 -22.81 11.85
N THR A 425 19.15 -23.11 12.65
CA THR A 425 19.55 -22.35 13.85
C THR A 425 20.78 -21.49 13.56
N THR A 426 20.54 -20.25 13.11
CA THR A 426 21.56 -19.22 12.97
C THR A 426 22.16 -18.85 14.33
N SER A 427 23.36 -19.37 14.62
CA SER A 427 24.11 -19.03 15.83
C SER A 427 24.69 -17.61 15.73
N LYS A 428 24.20 -16.68 16.56
CA LYS A 428 24.75 -15.31 16.65
C LYS A 428 26.18 -15.35 17.21
N THR A 429 27.07 -14.56 16.62
CA THR A 429 28.51 -14.58 16.94
C THR A 429 29.02 -13.34 17.66
N ASN A 430 28.32 -12.20 17.51
CA ASN A 430 28.66 -10.92 18.15
C ASN A 430 27.48 -10.45 19.02
N ILE A 431 27.23 -11.16 20.11
CA ILE A 431 26.14 -10.84 21.05
C ILE A 431 26.40 -9.47 21.69
N THR A 432 25.47 -8.54 21.52
CA THR A 432 25.49 -7.17 22.07
C THR A 432 24.52 -6.97 23.23
N GLY A 433 23.60 -7.91 23.46
CA GLY A 433 22.65 -7.86 24.55
C GLY A 433 21.72 -9.08 24.55
N LYS A 434 20.70 -9.05 25.41
CA LYS A 434 19.67 -10.08 25.52
C LYS A 434 18.31 -9.44 25.76
N VAL A 435 17.30 -9.84 25.00
CA VAL A 435 15.92 -9.37 25.12
C VAL A 435 15.00 -10.50 25.59
N SER A 436 13.76 -10.16 25.94
CA SER A 436 12.71 -11.15 26.14
C SER A 436 11.54 -10.96 25.17
N ILE A 437 10.82 -12.04 24.86
CA ILE A 437 9.63 -12.03 24.01
C ILE A 437 8.52 -12.88 24.61
N THR A 438 7.28 -12.40 24.46
CA THR A 438 6.03 -13.11 24.81
C THR A 438 5.05 -12.93 23.66
N VAL A 439 4.23 -13.94 23.35
CA VAL A 439 3.14 -13.87 22.34
C VAL A 439 1.83 -14.28 22.99
N ARG A 440 0.82 -13.39 22.97
CA ARG A 440 -0.51 -13.65 23.56
C ARG A 440 -1.68 -13.30 22.63
N CYS A 441 -2.83 -13.91 22.89
CA CYS A 441 -4.10 -13.69 22.22
C CYS A 441 -5.25 -13.65 23.25
N ASP A 442 -5.00 -13.03 24.41
CA ASP A 442 -5.90 -13.04 25.59
C ASP A 442 -7.35 -12.63 25.26
N VAL A 443 -7.51 -11.69 24.32
CA VAL A 443 -8.80 -11.14 23.89
C VAL A 443 -9.72 -12.14 23.18
N ILE A 444 -9.16 -13.26 22.68
CA ILE A 444 -9.90 -14.36 22.04
C ILE A 444 -9.76 -15.68 22.84
N ALA A 445 -9.21 -15.63 24.06
CA ALA A 445 -9.03 -16.81 24.89
C ALA A 445 -10.39 -17.41 25.32
N GLY A 446 -10.77 -18.52 24.66
CA GLY A 446 -12.06 -19.18 24.86
C GLY A 446 -12.75 -19.59 23.56
N GLU A 447 -12.34 -19.01 22.43
CA GLU A 447 -12.81 -19.39 21.09
C GLU A 447 -12.47 -20.86 20.75
N GLU A 448 -13.35 -21.54 20.02
CA GLU A 448 -13.18 -22.97 19.66
C GLU A 448 -12.19 -23.17 18.50
N SER A 449 -10.92 -22.85 18.73
CA SER A 449 -9.81 -23.10 17.81
C SER A 449 -8.70 -23.91 18.48
N LYS A 450 -8.15 -24.90 17.75
CA LYS A 450 -6.96 -25.65 18.21
C LYS A 450 -5.69 -24.80 18.29
N TYR A 451 -5.71 -23.61 17.68
CA TYR A 451 -4.60 -22.67 17.64
C TYR A 451 -4.67 -21.58 18.72
N ILE A 452 -5.79 -21.51 19.48
CA ILE A 452 -5.99 -20.55 20.56
C ILE A 452 -5.83 -21.28 21.90
N PRO A 453 -4.74 -21.04 22.65
CA PRO A 453 -4.57 -21.59 23.98
C PRO A 453 -5.64 -21.05 24.93
N LYS A 454 -6.18 -21.91 25.81
CA LYS A 454 -7.15 -21.49 26.84
C LYS A 454 -6.61 -20.46 27.84
N SER A 455 -5.28 -20.34 27.94
CA SER A 455 -4.58 -19.33 28.72
C SER A 455 -4.49 -17.97 28.01
N GLY A 456 -4.75 -17.91 26.71
CA GLY A 456 -4.37 -16.78 25.85
C GLY A 456 -2.88 -16.74 25.49
N VAL A 457 -2.00 -17.51 26.14
CA VAL A 457 -0.55 -17.43 25.92
C VAL A 457 -0.11 -18.45 24.86
N ILE A 458 0.40 -17.95 23.73
CA ILE A 458 0.95 -18.75 22.62
C ILE A 458 2.43 -19.03 22.83
N LEU A 459 3.19 -18.01 23.27
CA LEU A 459 4.58 -18.13 23.68
C LEU A 459 4.74 -17.49 25.06
N GLU A 460 5.10 -18.32 26.04
CA GLU A 460 5.52 -17.86 27.37
C GLU A 460 6.81 -17.04 27.29
N LYS A 461 7.08 -16.21 28.30
CA LYS A 461 8.24 -15.29 28.29
C LYS A 461 9.57 -16.03 28.16
N GLU A 462 10.17 -15.95 26.97
CA GLU A 462 11.46 -16.54 26.61
C GLU A 462 12.49 -15.44 26.32
N PHE A 463 13.78 -15.76 26.36
CA PHE A 463 14.86 -14.80 26.16
C PHE A 463 15.80 -15.18 25.01
N PHE A 464 16.06 -14.22 24.12
CA PHE A 464 16.92 -14.37 22.96
C PHE A 464 18.09 -13.39 23.03
N ASP A 465 19.27 -13.84 22.62
CA ASP A 465 20.44 -12.97 22.52
C ASP A 465 20.30 -12.10 21.26
N ILE A 466 20.72 -10.83 21.31
CA ILE A 466 20.72 -9.91 20.15
C ILE A 466 22.14 -9.56 19.72
N GLN A 467 22.31 -9.25 18.44
CA GLN A 467 23.49 -8.60 17.86
C GLN A 467 23.11 -7.19 17.35
N ASN A 468 24.10 -6.36 17.03
CA ASN A 468 23.86 -4.98 16.59
C ASN A 468 23.03 -4.93 15.30
N GLY A 469 21.89 -4.24 15.34
CA GLY A 469 20.96 -4.13 14.21
C GLY A 469 19.80 -5.13 14.19
N ASP A 470 19.77 -6.12 15.11
CA ASP A 470 18.62 -7.02 15.23
C ASP A 470 17.34 -6.23 15.58
N THR A 471 16.24 -6.57 14.91
CA THR A 471 14.95 -5.90 15.07
C THR A 471 13.93 -6.75 15.85
N VAL A 472 12.82 -6.14 16.24
CA VAL A 472 11.66 -6.85 16.83
C VAL A 472 11.18 -7.98 15.90
N TYR A 473 11.21 -7.78 14.59
CA TYR A 473 10.87 -8.80 13.62
C TYR A 473 11.85 -9.98 13.64
N ASP A 474 13.16 -9.73 13.69
CA ASP A 474 14.16 -10.79 13.70
C ASP A 474 14.00 -11.71 14.93
N ILE A 475 13.74 -11.11 16.09
CA ILE A 475 13.46 -11.86 17.32
C ILE A 475 12.11 -12.57 17.30
N LEU A 476 11.07 -12.01 16.65
CA LEU A 476 9.83 -12.75 16.41
C LEU A 476 10.08 -14.00 15.57
N ILE A 477 10.83 -13.89 14.47
CA ILE A 477 11.13 -15.03 13.59
C ILE A 477 12.02 -16.07 14.29
N GLU A 478 13.01 -15.65 15.06
CA GLU A 478 13.86 -16.55 15.84
C GLU A 478 13.06 -17.32 16.90
N ALA A 479 12.21 -16.61 17.66
CA ALA A 479 11.36 -17.21 18.68
C ALA A 479 10.28 -18.14 18.09
N ALA A 480 9.68 -17.73 16.97
CA ALA A 480 8.72 -18.55 16.24
C ALA A 480 9.37 -19.81 15.67
N LYS A 481 10.61 -19.70 15.16
CA LYS A 481 11.39 -20.86 14.70
C LYS A 481 11.66 -21.85 15.83
N ALA A 482 12.19 -21.36 16.96
CA ALA A 482 12.49 -22.18 18.14
C ALA A 482 11.27 -22.93 18.68
N ASN A 483 10.09 -22.28 18.67
CA ASN A 483 8.86 -22.82 19.24
C ASN A 483 7.90 -23.46 18.21
N LYS A 484 8.29 -23.54 16.94
CA LYS A 484 7.47 -24.07 15.82
C LYS A 484 6.14 -23.34 15.63
N ILE A 485 6.13 -22.04 15.90
CA ILE A 485 4.98 -21.15 15.69
C ILE A 485 5.01 -20.70 14.23
N GLN A 486 3.88 -20.82 13.54
CA GLN A 486 3.74 -20.29 12.18
C GLN A 486 3.63 -18.76 12.21
N ILE A 487 4.27 -18.10 11.25
CA ILE A 487 4.20 -16.65 11.03
C ILE A 487 3.80 -16.41 9.58
N GLU A 488 2.96 -15.42 9.33
CA GLU A 488 2.67 -14.89 8.00
C GLU A 488 2.93 -13.38 7.96
N THR A 489 3.55 -12.93 6.88
CA THR A 489 4.02 -11.56 6.71
C THR A 489 3.78 -11.05 5.29
N ASN A 490 3.40 -9.79 5.19
CA ASN A 490 3.37 -9.02 3.94
C ASN A 490 4.48 -7.94 3.97
N GLY A 491 4.90 -7.46 2.81
CA GLY A 491 5.96 -6.44 2.68
C GLY A 491 7.38 -7.02 2.61
N SER A 492 8.40 -6.16 2.74
CA SER A 492 9.81 -6.49 2.54
C SER A 492 10.68 -6.09 3.73
N SER A 493 11.54 -7.02 4.21
CA SER A 493 12.53 -6.73 5.26
C SER A 493 13.57 -5.71 4.84
N ILE A 494 13.94 -5.69 3.56
CA ILE A 494 14.95 -4.76 3.02
C ILE A 494 14.44 -3.31 3.05
N ASN A 495 13.11 -3.12 2.95
CA ASN A 495 12.47 -1.81 2.90
C ASN A 495 11.85 -1.38 4.25
N GLY A 496 12.01 -2.20 5.31
CA GLY A 496 11.38 -1.97 6.62
C GLY A 496 9.85 -2.10 6.65
N THR A 497 9.20 -2.50 5.55
CA THR A 497 7.73 -2.51 5.39
C THR A 497 7.04 -3.77 5.91
N ILE A 498 7.72 -4.62 6.70
CA ILE A 498 7.13 -5.88 7.15
C ILE A 498 5.93 -5.63 8.06
N TYR A 499 4.79 -6.12 7.60
CA TYR A 499 3.57 -6.25 8.36
C TYR A 499 3.30 -7.73 8.68
N VAL A 500 3.12 -8.05 9.96
CA VAL A 500 2.83 -9.41 10.42
C VAL A 500 1.32 -9.64 10.39
N SER A 501 0.84 -10.29 9.34
CA SER A 501 -0.58 -10.55 9.12
C SER A 501 -1.10 -11.76 9.91
N GLY A 502 -0.22 -12.67 10.34
CA GLY A 502 -0.62 -13.82 11.15
C GLY A 502 0.48 -14.37 12.05
N ILE A 503 0.07 -14.85 13.23
CA ILE A 503 0.93 -15.59 14.18
C ILE A 503 0.11 -16.78 14.69
N ASN A 504 0.71 -17.97 14.68
CA ASN A 504 0.10 -19.24 15.08
C ASN A 504 -1.23 -19.54 14.37
N TYR A 505 -1.35 -19.27 13.07
CA TYR A 505 -2.59 -19.42 12.28
C TYR A 505 -3.79 -18.60 12.79
N ILE A 506 -3.54 -17.54 13.56
CA ILE A 506 -4.51 -16.50 13.91
C ILE A 506 -4.12 -15.28 13.09
N TYR A 507 -5.03 -14.80 12.26
CA TYR A 507 -4.79 -13.75 11.28
C TYR A 507 -5.45 -12.42 11.65
N GLU A 508 -4.98 -11.34 11.06
CA GLU A 508 -5.77 -10.11 10.98
C GLU A 508 -7.17 -10.38 10.41
N TYR A 509 -8.16 -9.68 10.94
CA TYR A 509 -9.58 -9.78 10.60
C TYR A 509 -10.31 -11.07 10.98
N ASP A 510 -9.62 -12.14 11.44
CA ASP A 510 -10.28 -13.40 11.87
C ASP A 510 -11.39 -13.19 12.92
N TYR A 511 -11.24 -12.15 13.76
CA TYR A 511 -12.18 -11.83 14.84
C TYR A 511 -12.74 -10.39 14.72
N GLY A 512 -12.91 -9.92 13.47
CA GLY A 512 -13.57 -8.67 13.10
C GLY A 512 -12.66 -7.65 12.42
N ASP A 513 -13.23 -6.70 11.68
CA ASP A 513 -12.55 -5.82 10.72
C ASP A 513 -11.45 -4.88 11.29
N LEU A 514 -11.31 -4.82 12.62
CA LEU A 514 -10.27 -4.07 13.33
C LEU A 514 -9.41 -4.99 14.23
N SER A 515 -9.43 -6.29 13.98
CA SER A 515 -8.62 -7.28 14.69
C SER A 515 -7.31 -7.59 13.97
N GLY A 516 -6.24 -7.83 14.72
CA GLY A 516 -4.90 -8.05 14.17
C GLY A 516 -3.80 -8.05 15.22
N TRP A 517 -2.57 -8.28 14.75
CA TRP A 517 -1.39 -8.38 15.60
C TRP A 517 -0.77 -7.01 15.90
N MET A 518 -0.53 -6.75 17.18
CA MET A 518 0.21 -5.59 17.66
C MET A 518 1.42 -6.05 18.47
N TYR A 519 2.43 -5.20 18.58
CA TYR A 519 3.59 -5.43 19.43
C TYR A 519 3.85 -4.24 20.35
N LYS A 520 4.49 -4.53 21.50
CA LYS A 520 5.01 -3.56 22.45
C LYS A 520 6.48 -3.83 22.72
N VAL A 521 7.22 -2.78 23.07
CA VAL A 521 8.56 -2.87 23.66
C VAL A 521 8.52 -2.15 25.01
N ASN A 522 8.95 -2.82 26.07
CA ASN A 522 8.90 -2.33 27.46
C ASN A 522 7.49 -1.85 27.89
N GLY A 523 6.44 -2.49 27.37
CA GLY A 523 5.03 -2.15 27.62
C GLY A 523 4.46 -1.02 26.77
N VAL A 524 5.27 -0.31 25.99
CA VAL A 524 4.86 0.79 25.10
C VAL A 524 4.65 0.25 23.68
N ASN A 525 3.58 0.67 22.98
CA ASN A 525 3.41 0.37 21.56
C ASN A 525 4.31 1.33 20.74
N PRO A 526 5.33 0.87 19.99
CA PRO A 526 6.16 1.78 19.21
C PRO A 526 5.43 2.21 17.93
N ALA A 527 5.76 3.41 17.44
CA ALA A 527 5.24 3.91 16.16
C ALA A 527 6.00 3.37 14.93
N LEU A 528 7.12 2.67 15.12
CA LEU A 528 7.89 2.03 14.05
C LEU A 528 7.29 0.67 13.66
N GLY A 529 7.43 0.28 12.40
CA GLY A 529 7.18 -1.10 11.97
C GLY A 529 8.15 -2.09 12.65
N CYS A 530 7.73 -3.34 12.83
CA CYS A 530 8.51 -4.33 13.59
C CYS A 530 9.88 -4.66 12.97
N ALA A 531 10.05 -4.49 11.65
CA ALA A 531 11.32 -4.62 10.94
C ALA A 531 12.15 -3.33 10.87
N SER A 532 11.68 -2.24 11.50
CA SER A 532 12.40 -0.96 11.61
C SER A 532 12.80 -0.62 13.05
N TYR A 533 12.20 -1.28 14.05
CA TYR A 533 12.57 -1.11 15.46
C TYR A 533 13.80 -1.97 15.81
N VAL A 534 14.97 -1.34 15.88
CA VAL A 534 16.23 -1.97 16.32
C VAL A 534 16.25 -2.08 17.85
N LEU A 535 16.60 -3.27 18.35
CA LEU A 535 16.53 -3.60 19.78
C LEU A 535 17.80 -3.22 20.56
N SER A 536 17.61 -2.95 21.85
CA SER A 536 18.67 -2.73 22.85
C SER A 536 18.71 -3.85 23.91
N ASP A 537 19.81 -3.90 24.67
CA ASP A 537 19.97 -4.88 25.76
C ASP A 537 18.92 -4.70 26.86
N GLY A 538 18.32 -5.80 27.31
CA GLY A 538 17.35 -5.83 28.40
C GLY A 538 15.88 -5.53 28.03
N GLU A 539 15.56 -5.28 26.76
CA GLU A 539 14.20 -4.92 26.35
C GLU A 539 13.20 -6.10 26.39
N GLU A 540 11.93 -5.77 26.65
CA GLU A 540 10.83 -6.74 26.75
C GLU A 540 9.81 -6.56 25.62
N ILE A 541 9.72 -7.55 24.73
CA ILE A 541 8.82 -7.58 23.57
C ILE A 541 7.53 -8.32 23.96
N GLU A 542 6.37 -7.70 23.74
CA GLU A 542 5.06 -8.35 23.87
C GLU A 542 4.28 -8.24 22.56
N TRP A 543 4.18 -9.35 21.83
CA TRP A 543 3.20 -9.49 20.76
C TRP A 543 1.84 -9.87 21.35
N HIS A 544 0.80 -9.14 20.96
CA HIS A 544 -0.56 -9.39 21.42
C HIS A 544 -1.55 -9.25 20.27
N TYR A 545 -2.48 -10.21 20.18
CA TYR A 545 -3.63 -10.09 19.31
C TYR A 545 -4.60 -9.06 19.90
N SER A 546 -5.16 -8.20 19.06
CA SER A 546 -6.15 -7.22 19.44
C SER A 546 -7.44 -7.40 18.64
N LEU A 547 -8.60 -7.17 19.26
CA LEU A 547 -9.91 -7.08 18.57
C LEU A 547 -10.25 -5.64 18.13
N THR A 548 -9.52 -4.68 18.68
CA THR A 548 -9.59 -3.27 18.34
C THR A 548 -8.16 -2.76 18.42
N ILE A 549 -7.44 -2.79 17.30
CA ILE A 549 -6.08 -2.23 17.21
C ILE A 549 -6.10 -0.85 17.92
N GLY A 550 -5.11 -0.54 18.75
CA GLY A 550 -4.97 0.77 19.41
C GLY A 550 -5.88 1.13 20.59
N LYS A 551 -6.79 0.28 21.10
CA LYS A 551 -7.58 0.61 22.33
C LYS A 551 -6.82 0.46 23.66
N GLY A 552 -5.48 0.42 23.61
CA GLY A 552 -4.58 0.29 24.75
C GLY A 552 -3.53 1.40 24.86
N MET A 553 -3.76 2.57 24.25
CA MET A 553 -2.88 3.74 24.28
C MET A 553 -3.36 4.80 25.31
N ASN A 554 -3.45 4.39 26.58
CA ASN A 554 -3.76 5.26 27.73
C ASN A 554 -2.65 5.12 28.79
#